data_AF-A0AAN6RJ24-F1
#
_entry.id   AF-A0AAN6RJ24-F1
#
_cell.length_a   1.000
_cell.length_b   1.000
_cell.length_c   1.000
_cell.angle_alpha   90.00
_cell.angle_beta   90.00
_cell.angle_gamma   90.00
#
_symmetry.space_group_name_H-M   'P 1'
#
loop_
_entity.id
_entity.type
_entity.pdbx_description
1 polymer ?
#
loop_
_entity_poly.entity_id
_entity_poly.type
_entity_poly.pdbx_seq_one_letter_code
_entity_poly.pdbx_strand_id
1 'polypeptide(L)'
;MEEPRIVGLKGLEQATPRPAPTGFDGQGTLQDAVRDLITTYHDLNPTTIDELDDEPSPLEFMRYVARNRPFVVRKAANTWSSHKKWNSNYLREILRETNVNVAITPHGNADSILHLPPNGAVFVKPLERSEPFSQAMDRIKTQALDPTYSGPTHYLQTQNDNLRGEYATLFEDVPPSIPWARIALEKDPDAINFWLGNAASTTALHKDNYENVYVQVLGRKHFVLLPPVEAPCVNEKAVLAATYAYTGAHTDAGVLNKDDLVVQIDEPEEGEQQGTYVPFATWDPDQPDAHATPYSQHSRPLRVSLDEGDMLYLPALWYHKVSQSCNDEGLCCAVNYWYDLDFSGGFWAANSFVRGVGLLEQQQRQASVAAKPHPASLAGKDANASMDRWVREFQQGVGLREREGPQTQTQTTEKAQPSFGTDEDGPGAWSTAEKSRAFDRWVDEWQQQALGQTPESALAPPSAYPQTSSEAQVPQPIANAEKNSTMESWMRQWTTAQK
;
A
#
# COMPACT_ATOMS: atom_id res chain seq x y z
N MET A 1 55.95 15.62 2.30
CA MET A 1 55.65 16.26 1.01
C MET A 1 55.33 17.71 1.33
N GLU A 2 55.76 18.67 0.50
CA GLU A 2 55.29 20.05 0.64
C GLU A 2 53.85 20.15 0.11
N GLU A 3 53.02 20.96 0.74
CA GLU A 3 51.64 21.18 0.28
C GLU A 3 51.62 22.02 -1.00
N PRO A 4 50.71 21.75 -1.96
CA PRO A 4 50.67 22.47 -3.21
C PRO A 4 50.31 23.95 -3.00
N ARG A 5 51.16 24.85 -3.48
CA ARG A 5 50.96 26.30 -3.39
C ARG A 5 49.68 26.74 -4.12
N ILE A 6 48.63 27.03 -3.36
CA ILE A 6 47.37 27.57 -3.91
C ILE A 6 47.58 29.03 -4.33
N VAL A 7 47.32 29.34 -5.60
CA VAL A 7 47.42 30.69 -6.16
C VAL A 7 46.02 31.30 -6.30
N GLY A 8 45.84 32.56 -5.89
CA GLY A 8 44.58 33.30 -6.03
C GLY A 8 43.60 33.16 -4.85
N LEU A 9 43.90 32.32 -3.87
CA LEU A 9 43.16 32.26 -2.60
C LEU A 9 43.43 33.52 -1.76
N LYS A 10 42.38 34.26 -1.40
CA LYS A 10 42.47 35.52 -0.65
C LYS A 10 42.41 35.36 0.88
N GLY A 11 41.94 34.20 1.35
CA GLY A 11 41.79 33.85 2.76
C GLY A 11 41.09 32.50 2.90
N LEU A 12 41.21 31.84 4.06
CA LEU A 12 40.71 30.47 4.24
C LEU A 12 39.18 30.35 4.11
N GLU A 13 38.40 31.39 4.46
CA GLU A 13 36.94 31.44 4.25
C GLU A 13 36.51 31.30 2.78
N GLN A 14 37.40 31.61 1.82
CA GLN A 14 37.14 31.40 0.40
C GLN A 14 37.27 29.92 0.01
N ALA A 15 38.07 29.14 0.76
CA ALA A 15 38.24 27.70 0.59
C ALA A 15 37.28 26.87 1.46
N THR A 16 36.62 27.47 2.45
CA THR A 16 35.58 26.80 3.26
C THR A 16 34.48 26.22 2.35
N PRO A 17 34.26 24.89 2.37
CA PRO A 17 33.19 24.27 1.59
C PRO A 17 31.82 24.84 1.96
N ARG A 18 30.96 24.99 0.97
CA ARG A 18 29.60 25.51 1.12
C ARG A 18 28.61 24.41 0.74
N PRO A 19 27.41 24.36 1.33
CA PRO A 19 26.36 23.47 0.86
C PRO A 19 26.10 23.67 -0.64
N ALA A 20 25.81 22.58 -1.35
CA ALA A 20 25.31 22.68 -2.72
C ALA A 20 23.94 23.41 -2.72
N PRO A 21 23.62 24.21 -3.75
CA PRO A 21 22.29 24.80 -3.86
C PRO A 21 21.24 23.70 -4.02
N THR A 22 20.14 23.80 -3.29
CA THR A 22 19.08 22.78 -3.25
C THR A 22 18.13 22.83 -4.45
N GLY A 23 18.25 23.85 -5.31
CA GLY A 23 17.28 24.16 -6.38
C GLY A 23 16.12 25.06 -5.92
N PHE A 24 15.89 25.19 -4.62
CA PHE A 24 14.82 26.00 -4.04
C PHE A 24 15.30 27.39 -3.61
N ASP A 25 14.43 28.40 -3.75
CA ASP A 25 14.72 29.76 -3.27
C ASP A 25 14.74 29.83 -1.73
N GLY A 26 15.86 30.28 -1.17
CA GLY A 26 16.01 30.52 0.27
C GLY A 26 16.23 29.25 1.09
N GLN A 27 15.41 29.04 2.12
CA GLN A 27 15.48 27.87 3.02
C GLN A 27 14.40 26.85 2.67
N GLY A 28 14.53 26.20 1.51
CA GLY A 28 13.60 25.15 1.07
C GLY A 28 13.53 23.99 2.08
N THR A 29 12.32 23.54 2.39
CA THR A 29 12.04 22.49 3.37
C THR A 29 11.88 21.11 2.75
N LEU A 30 11.81 20.07 3.58
CA LEU A 30 11.43 18.72 3.12
C LEU A 30 10.02 18.69 2.53
N GLN A 31 9.08 19.47 3.07
CA GLN A 31 7.73 19.61 2.52
C GLN A 31 7.75 20.27 1.13
N ASP A 32 8.64 21.24 0.90
CA ASP A 32 8.83 21.84 -0.43
C ASP A 32 9.34 20.83 -1.45
N ALA A 33 10.32 20.00 -1.07
CA ALA A 33 10.88 18.97 -1.93
C ALA A 33 9.87 17.85 -2.27
N VAL A 34 9.02 17.44 -1.31
CA VAL A 34 7.95 16.46 -1.56
C VAL A 34 6.86 17.04 -2.45
N ARG A 35 6.46 18.31 -2.23
CA ARG A 35 5.53 19.01 -3.14
C ARG A 35 6.10 19.09 -4.54
N ASP A 36 7.34 19.53 -4.68
CA ASP A 36 8.03 19.73 -5.96
C ASP A 36 8.14 18.43 -6.77
N LEU A 37 8.47 17.32 -6.10
CA LEU A 37 8.47 15.98 -6.67
C LEU A 37 7.10 15.58 -7.26
N ILE A 38 6.01 15.78 -6.50
CA ILE A 38 4.64 15.44 -6.93
C ILE A 38 4.20 16.36 -8.08
N THR A 39 4.39 17.68 -7.96
CA THR A 39 3.99 18.62 -9.01
C THR A 39 4.79 18.42 -10.29
N THR A 40 6.11 18.22 -10.19
CA THR A 40 6.98 17.94 -11.35
C THR A 40 6.59 16.64 -12.04
N TYR A 41 6.21 15.58 -11.31
CA TYR A 41 5.68 14.36 -11.92
C TYR A 41 4.43 14.68 -12.77
N HIS A 42 3.47 15.41 -12.21
CA HIS A 42 2.20 15.71 -12.88
C HIS A 42 2.28 16.77 -13.99
N ASP A 43 3.33 17.59 -14.02
CA ASP A 43 3.58 18.55 -15.09
C ASP A 43 4.39 17.91 -16.25
N LEU A 44 5.00 16.74 -16.02
CA LEU A 44 5.66 15.91 -17.04
C LEU A 44 4.83 14.70 -17.51
N ASN A 45 3.83 14.26 -16.74
CA ASN A 45 3.02 13.07 -17.04
C ASN A 45 1.51 13.42 -17.09
N PRO A 46 0.77 13.04 -18.15
CA PRO A 46 -0.64 13.38 -18.27
C PRO A 46 -1.51 12.58 -17.30
N THR A 47 -2.64 13.20 -16.92
CA THR A 47 -3.71 12.63 -16.09
C THR A 47 -4.73 11.82 -16.91
N THR A 48 -4.49 11.68 -18.21
CA THR A 48 -5.11 10.67 -19.07
C THR A 48 -4.29 9.38 -19.05
N ILE A 49 -4.97 8.26 -19.27
CA ILE A 49 -4.34 6.98 -19.60
C ILE A 49 -4.09 6.90 -21.12
N ASP A 50 -3.07 6.15 -21.53
CA ASP A 50 -2.85 5.85 -22.95
C ASP A 50 -3.79 4.70 -23.36
N GLU A 51 -4.45 4.83 -24.52
CA GLU A 51 -5.34 3.79 -25.06
C GLU A 51 -4.78 3.24 -26.36
N LEU A 52 -4.75 1.91 -26.48
CA LEU A 52 -4.21 1.16 -27.61
C LEU A 52 -5.33 0.38 -28.31
N ASP A 53 -5.37 0.43 -29.64
CA ASP A 53 -6.33 -0.34 -30.47
C ASP A 53 -5.92 -1.81 -30.65
N ASP A 54 -4.63 -2.13 -30.45
CA ASP A 54 -4.01 -3.46 -30.63
C ASP A 54 -3.11 -3.81 -29.42
N GLU A 55 -2.86 -5.12 -29.21
CA GLU A 55 -1.93 -5.58 -28.16
C GLU A 55 -0.48 -5.09 -28.43
N PRO A 56 0.24 -4.58 -27.42
CA PRO A 56 1.61 -4.09 -27.60
C PRO A 56 2.59 -5.25 -27.83
N SER A 57 3.66 -5.00 -28.59
CA SER A 57 4.80 -5.94 -28.61
C SER A 57 5.49 -5.99 -27.22
N PRO A 58 6.20 -7.07 -26.87
CA PRO A 58 6.94 -7.15 -25.59
C PRO A 58 7.90 -5.96 -25.36
N LEU A 59 8.51 -5.43 -26.42
CA LEU A 59 9.39 -4.27 -26.34
C LEU A 59 8.63 -2.96 -26.10
N GLU A 60 7.40 -2.84 -26.60
CA GLU A 60 6.54 -1.68 -26.32
C GLU A 60 5.98 -1.74 -24.92
N PHE A 61 5.57 -2.92 -24.45
CA PHE A 61 5.18 -3.14 -23.06
C PHE A 61 6.34 -2.82 -22.09
N MET A 62 7.57 -3.28 -22.35
CA MET A 62 8.72 -2.92 -21.50
C MET A 62 9.00 -1.41 -21.43
N ARG A 63 8.59 -0.61 -22.42
CA ARG A 63 8.68 0.86 -22.35
C ARG A 63 7.62 1.47 -21.42
N TYR A 64 6.51 0.78 -21.15
CA TYR A 64 5.53 1.16 -20.14
C TYR A 64 5.96 0.71 -18.73
N VAL A 65 6.47 -0.52 -18.60
CA VAL A 65 7.08 -1.03 -17.35
C VAL A 65 8.22 -0.12 -16.89
N ALA A 66 9.20 0.17 -17.76
CA ALA A 66 10.34 1.03 -17.45
C ALA A 66 9.99 2.52 -17.18
N ARG A 67 8.75 2.94 -17.50
CA ARG A 67 8.19 4.26 -17.13
C ARG A 67 7.25 4.19 -15.93
N ASN A 68 6.88 2.99 -15.49
CA ASN A 68 5.83 2.70 -14.52
C ASN A 68 4.54 3.49 -14.84
N ARG A 69 4.03 3.35 -16.07
CA ARG A 69 2.82 4.04 -16.57
C ARG A 69 1.76 3.05 -17.06
N PRO A 70 0.48 3.20 -16.66
CA PRO A 70 -0.62 2.34 -17.10
C PRO A 70 -1.04 2.66 -18.55
N PHE A 71 -1.64 1.68 -19.21
CA PHE A 71 -2.36 1.83 -20.49
C PHE A 71 -3.54 0.86 -20.56
N VAL A 72 -4.52 1.14 -21.41
CA VAL A 72 -5.60 0.21 -21.76
C VAL A 72 -5.43 -0.27 -23.19
N VAL A 73 -5.48 -1.57 -23.42
CA VAL A 73 -5.76 -2.13 -24.75
C VAL A 73 -7.27 -2.32 -24.86
N ARG A 74 -7.90 -1.58 -25.78
CA ARG A 74 -9.35 -1.69 -26.00
C ARG A 74 -9.67 -3.00 -26.71
N LYS A 75 -10.69 -3.72 -26.25
CA LYS A 75 -11.24 -4.93 -26.91
C LYS A 75 -10.26 -6.10 -27.13
N ALA A 76 -9.10 -6.13 -26.46
CA ALA A 76 -8.11 -7.20 -26.60
C ALA A 76 -8.71 -8.61 -26.35
N ALA A 77 -9.57 -8.74 -25.34
CA ALA A 77 -10.18 -10.01 -24.97
C ALA A 77 -11.38 -10.41 -25.85
N ASN A 78 -11.77 -9.62 -26.87
CA ASN A 78 -12.91 -9.95 -27.74
C ASN A 78 -12.77 -11.29 -28.49
N THR A 79 -11.54 -11.79 -28.61
CA THR A 79 -11.26 -13.09 -29.24
C THR A 79 -11.31 -14.28 -28.27
N TRP A 80 -11.31 -14.04 -26.96
CA TRP A 80 -11.21 -15.08 -25.93
C TRP A 80 -12.48 -15.93 -25.84
N SER A 81 -12.36 -17.14 -25.29
CA SER A 81 -13.53 -17.99 -25.04
C SER A 81 -14.41 -17.43 -23.93
N SER A 82 -13.82 -16.85 -22.88
CA SER A 82 -14.55 -16.24 -21.76
C SER A 82 -15.56 -15.17 -22.22
N HIS A 83 -15.09 -14.13 -22.92
CA HIS A 83 -15.95 -13.06 -23.47
C HIS A 83 -17.03 -13.57 -24.44
N LYS A 84 -16.84 -14.72 -25.09
CA LYS A 84 -17.82 -15.31 -26.03
C LYS A 84 -18.81 -16.28 -25.38
N LYS A 85 -18.47 -16.86 -24.23
CA LYS A 85 -19.27 -17.92 -23.56
C LYS A 85 -19.89 -17.46 -22.26
N TRP A 86 -19.19 -16.62 -21.48
CA TRP A 86 -19.59 -16.32 -20.11
C TRP A 86 -20.85 -15.44 -20.10
N ASN A 87 -21.77 -15.84 -19.23
CA ASN A 87 -23.03 -15.20 -18.89
C ASN A 87 -23.57 -15.95 -17.67
N SER A 88 -24.65 -15.48 -17.07
CA SER A 88 -25.20 -16.06 -15.84
C SER A 88 -25.61 -17.54 -16.00
N ASN A 89 -26.01 -17.99 -17.18
CA ASN A 89 -26.36 -19.39 -17.40
C ASN A 89 -25.12 -20.27 -17.55
N TYR A 90 -24.13 -19.83 -18.34
CA TYR A 90 -22.88 -20.57 -18.54
C TYR A 90 -22.09 -20.73 -17.23
N LEU A 91 -21.89 -19.62 -16.50
CA LEU A 91 -21.17 -19.63 -15.23
C LEU A 91 -21.87 -20.54 -14.20
N ARG A 92 -23.21 -20.47 -14.11
CA ARG A 92 -24.02 -21.34 -13.25
C ARG A 92 -23.83 -22.82 -13.56
N GLU A 93 -23.76 -23.20 -14.84
CA GLU A 93 -23.68 -24.60 -15.25
C GLU A 93 -22.25 -25.18 -15.07
N ILE A 94 -21.21 -24.44 -15.45
CA ILE A 94 -19.82 -24.92 -15.42
C ILE A 94 -19.20 -24.92 -14.01
N LEU A 95 -19.80 -24.18 -13.07
CA LEU A 95 -19.45 -24.17 -11.64
C LEU A 95 -20.55 -24.79 -10.76
N ARG A 96 -21.51 -25.54 -11.33
CA ARG A 96 -22.70 -25.99 -10.59
C ARG A 96 -22.41 -26.90 -9.39
N GLU A 97 -21.30 -27.66 -9.45
CA GLU A 97 -20.84 -28.57 -8.37
C GLU A 97 -19.76 -27.90 -7.48
N THR A 98 -19.40 -26.64 -7.74
CA THR A 98 -18.28 -25.94 -7.09
C THR A 98 -18.74 -25.17 -5.86
N ASN A 99 -18.08 -25.40 -4.73
CA ASN A 99 -18.12 -24.49 -3.59
C ASN A 99 -17.02 -23.42 -3.73
N VAL A 100 -17.40 -22.17 -3.49
CA VAL A 100 -16.56 -20.97 -3.65
C VAL A 100 -16.46 -20.21 -2.33
N ASN A 101 -15.40 -19.42 -2.18
CA ASN A 101 -15.23 -18.51 -1.05
C ASN A 101 -15.91 -17.18 -1.37
N VAL A 102 -16.93 -16.86 -0.57
CA VAL A 102 -17.73 -15.64 -0.68
C VAL A 102 -17.30 -14.66 0.41
N ALA A 103 -16.79 -13.51 -0.01
CA ALA A 103 -16.58 -12.37 0.89
C ALA A 103 -17.93 -11.67 1.14
N ILE A 104 -18.31 -11.55 2.41
CA ILE A 104 -19.59 -10.98 2.86
C ILE A 104 -19.31 -9.73 3.70
N THR A 105 -19.97 -8.61 3.37
CA THR A 105 -19.84 -7.33 4.09
C THR A 105 -21.18 -6.59 4.17
N PRO A 106 -21.39 -5.66 5.11
CA PRO A 106 -22.63 -4.89 5.17
C PRO A 106 -22.88 -3.99 3.93
N HIS A 107 -21.83 -3.37 3.36
CA HIS A 107 -21.98 -2.37 2.29
C HIS A 107 -21.09 -2.60 1.05
N GLY A 108 -20.42 -3.74 0.92
CA GLY A 108 -19.57 -4.08 -0.23
C GLY A 108 -18.12 -3.59 -0.14
N ASN A 109 -17.79 -2.92 0.96
CA ASN A 109 -16.49 -2.38 1.31
C ASN A 109 -15.60 -3.44 2.00
N ALA A 110 -15.24 -4.50 1.27
CA ALA A 110 -14.25 -5.46 1.74
C ALA A 110 -12.86 -4.81 1.84
N ASP A 111 -12.05 -5.25 2.81
CA ASP A 111 -10.65 -4.88 2.98
C ASP A 111 -10.46 -3.35 2.99
N SER A 112 -11.24 -2.69 3.86
CA SER A 112 -11.47 -1.25 3.85
C SER A 112 -11.40 -0.64 5.25
N ILE A 113 -11.15 0.67 5.31
CA ILE A 113 -11.17 1.43 6.57
C ILE A 113 -12.61 1.70 7.01
N LEU A 114 -12.91 1.36 8.27
CA LEU A 114 -14.04 1.87 9.03
C LEU A 114 -13.54 3.02 9.93
N HIS A 115 -13.95 4.26 9.62
CA HIS A 115 -13.62 5.43 10.43
C HIS A 115 -14.53 5.51 11.67
N LEU A 116 -13.94 5.72 12.84
CA LEU A 116 -14.63 5.76 14.13
C LEU A 116 -14.60 7.18 14.73
N PRO A 117 -15.74 7.81 15.04
CA PRO A 117 -15.74 9.12 15.67
C PRO A 117 -15.01 9.13 17.03
N PRO A 118 -14.22 10.18 17.37
CA PRO A 118 -13.98 11.38 16.57
C PRO A 118 -12.84 11.27 15.54
N ASN A 119 -11.86 10.38 15.74
CA ASN A 119 -10.61 10.32 14.95
C ASN A 119 -9.99 8.91 14.83
N GLY A 120 -10.72 7.85 15.21
CA GLY A 120 -10.25 6.47 15.11
C GLY A 120 -10.42 5.87 13.71
N ALA A 121 -9.76 4.74 13.48
CA ALA A 121 -9.91 3.93 12.28
C ALA A 121 -9.64 2.46 12.62
N VAL A 122 -10.33 1.54 11.94
CA VAL A 122 -10.10 0.09 11.97
C VAL A 122 -10.07 -0.42 10.53
N PHE A 123 -9.13 -1.30 10.19
CA PHE A 123 -9.11 -1.99 8.90
C PHE A 123 -9.95 -3.26 9.01
N VAL A 124 -10.99 -3.40 8.18
CA VAL A 124 -11.99 -4.47 8.32
C VAL A 124 -11.99 -5.38 7.08
N LYS A 125 -11.57 -6.64 7.29
CA LYS A 125 -11.68 -7.75 6.34
C LYS A 125 -13.13 -8.26 6.22
N PRO A 126 -13.54 -8.83 5.08
CA PRO A 126 -14.85 -9.44 4.92
C PRO A 126 -15.05 -10.66 5.83
N LEU A 127 -16.31 -11.04 6.04
CA LEU A 127 -16.66 -12.37 6.53
C LEU A 127 -16.55 -13.35 5.36
N GLU A 128 -15.58 -14.27 5.39
CA GLU A 128 -15.44 -15.31 4.38
C GLU A 128 -16.32 -16.54 4.68
N ARG A 129 -16.97 -17.11 3.66
CA ARG A 129 -17.74 -18.36 3.76
C ARG A 129 -17.59 -19.24 2.52
N SER A 130 -17.51 -20.55 2.72
CA SER A 130 -17.58 -21.55 1.64
C SER A 130 -19.04 -21.86 1.31
N GLU A 131 -19.50 -21.44 0.13
CA GLU A 131 -20.90 -21.60 -0.32
C GLU A 131 -20.96 -22.21 -1.73
N PRO A 132 -22.00 -22.96 -2.12
CA PRO A 132 -22.17 -23.42 -3.50
C PRO A 132 -22.32 -22.24 -4.46
N PHE A 133 -21.54 -22.22 -5.56
CA PHE A 133 -21.48 -21.10 -6.51
C PHE A 133 -22.85 -20.65 -7.00
N SER A 134 -23.76 -21.60 -7.26
CA SER A 134 -25.13 -21.29 -7.70
C SER A 134 -25.90 -20.41 -6.71
N GLN A 135 -25.67 -20.57 -5.40
CA GLN A 135 -26.30 -19.73 -4.38
C GLN A 135 -25.59 -18.37 -4.27
N ALA A 136 -24.26 -18.36 -4.30
CA ALA A 136 -23.48 -17.12 -4.25
C ALA A 136 -23.84 -16.20 -5.44
N MET A 137 -23.94 -16.77 -6.65
CA MET A 137 -24.38 -16.04 -7.84
C MET A 137 -25.83 -15.54 -7.72
N ASP A 138 -26.76 -16.32 -7.15
CA ASP A 138 -28.14 -15.84 -6.93
C ASP A 138 -28.19 -14.67 -5.94
N ARG A 139 -27.37 -14.70 -4.88
CA ARG A 139 -27.23 -13.55 -3.95
C ARG A 139 -26.66 -12.33 -4.67
N ILE A 140 -25.58 -12.49 -5.45
CA ILE A 140 -24.92 -11.44 -6.25
C ILE A 140 -25.86 -10.82 -7.30
N LYS A 141 -26.75 -11.62 -7.93
CA LYS A 141 -27.77 -11.10 -8.84
C LYS A 141 -28.90 -10.39 -8.10
N THR A 142 -29.36 -10.94 -6.98
CA THR A 142 -30.45 -10.33 -6.20
C THR A 142 -30.06 -8.95 -5.65
N GLN A 143 -28.84 -8.82 -5.10
CA GLN A 143 -28.30 -7.54 -4.62
C GLN A 143 -28.02 -6.51 -5.74
N ALA A 144 -28.23 -6.86 -7.02
CA ALA A 144 -28.10 -5.99 -8.19
C ALA A 144 -29.45 -5.68 -8.87
N LEU A 145 -30.36 -6.66 -8.94
CA LEU A 145 -31.60 -6.60 -9.73
C LEU A 145 -32.85 -6.35 -8.89
N ASP A 146 -32.83 -6.62 -7.58
CA ASP A 146 -33.96 -6.35 -6.69
C ASP A 146 -33.74 -5.01 -5.94
N PRO A 147 -34.49 -3.94 -6.28
CA PRO A 147 -34.36 -2.64 -5.62
C PRO A 147 -34.91 -2.64 -4.18
N THR A 148 -35.49 -3.74 -3.71
CA THR A 148 -35.92 -3.93 -2.31
C THR A 148 -34.89 -4.69 -1.47
N TYR A 149 -33.78 -5.15 -2.06
CA TYR A 149 -32.76 -5.93 -1.37
C TYR A 149 -32.02 -5.11 -0.29
N SER A 150 -32.13 -5.55 0.96
CA SER A 150 -31.47 -4.95 2.13
C SER A 150 -30.41 -5.84 2.79
N GLY A 151 -30.14 -7.03 2.25
CA GLY A 151 -29.15 -7.98 2.79
C GLY A 151 -27.69 -7.57 2.55
N PRO A 152 -26.72 -8.26 3.17
CA PRO A 152 -25.30 -7.95 3.02
C PRO A 152 -24.80 -8.17 1.59
N THR A 153 -23.73 -7.48 1.23
CA THR A 153 -23.11 -7.56 -0.10
C THR A 153 -22.15 -8.75 -0.16
N HIS A 154 -22.38 -9.63 -1.13
CA HIS A 154 -21.57 -10.80 -1.44
C HIS A 154 -20.63 -10.48 -2.62
N TYR A 155 -19.40 -10.98 -2.59
CA TYR A 155 -18.41 -10.78 -3.64
C TYR A 155 -17.46 -11.99 -3.72
N LEU A 156 -17.20 -12.51 -4.92
CA LEU A 156 -16.17 -13.52 -5.15
C LEU A 156 -14.87 -12.79 -5.50
N GLN A 157 -13.93 -12.76 -4.54
CA GLN A 157 -12.73 -11.92 -4.58
C GLN A 157 -11.47 -12.56 -3.96
N THR A 158 -11.37 -13.89 -3.92
CA THR A 158 -10.13 -14.57 -3.48
C THR A 158 -8.98 -14.27 -4.45
N GLN A 159 -7.82 -13.89 -3.93
CA GLN A 159 -6.70 -13.37 -4.77
C GLN A 159 -5.48 -14.30 -4.81
N ASN A 160 -5.63 -15.51 -4.28
CA ASN A 160 -4.57 -16.50 -4.12
C ASN A 160 -4.61 -17.54 -5.26
N ASP A 161 -4.41 -17.08 -6.49
CA ASP A 161 -4.45 -17.88 -7.73
C ASP A 161 -5.77 -18.64 -7.95
N ASN A 162 -6.89 -17.98 -7.63
CA ASN A 162 -8.16 -18.68 -7.49
C ASN A 162 -8.67 -19.30 -8.81
N LEU A 163 -8.26 -18.80 -9.99
CA LEU A 163 -8.75 -19.33 -11.28
C LEU A 163 -8.10 -20.66 -11.65
N ARG A 164 -6.84 -20.90 -11.23
CA ARG A 164 -6.18 -22.21 -11.41
C ARG A 164 -6.56 -23.21 -10.30
N GLY A 165 -7.08 -22.72 -9.17
CA GLY A 165 -7.58 -23.53 -8.05
C GLY A 165 -9.11 -23.61 -7.96
N GLU A 166 -9.71 -22.68 -7.23
CA GLU A 166 -11.15 -22.61 -6.88
C GLU A 166 -12.08 -22.63 -8.10
N TYR A 167 -11.71 -21.96 -9.20
CA TYR A 167 -12.51 -21.84 -10.43
C TYR A 167 -11.92 -22.63 -11.61
N ALA A 168 -11.15 -23.70 -11.37
CA ALA A 168 -10.37 -24.40 -12.40
C ALA A 168 -11.16 -24.84 -13.65
N THR A 169 -12.48 -25.08 -13.57
CA THR A 169 -13.32 -25.40 -14.74
C THR A 169 -13.52 -24.22 -15.71
N LEU A 170 -13.29 -22.98 -15.27
CA LEU A 170 -13.24 -21.78 -16.12
C LEU A 170 -11.88 -21.54 -16.78
N PHE A 171 -10.81 -22.21 -16.35
CA PHE A 171 -9.45 -21.87 -16.78
C PHE A 171 -9.21 -22.13 -18.28
N GLU A 172 -9.89 -23.12 -18.88
CA GLU A 172 -9.84 -23.38 -20.34
C GLU A 172 -10.46 -22.26 -21.19
N ASP A 173 -11.19 -21.31 -20.59
CA ASP A 173 -11.81 -20.19 -21.31
C ASP A 173 -10.91 -18.95 -21.45
N VAL A 174 -9.76 -18.92 -20.78
CA VAL A 174 -8.80 -17.81 -20.81
C VAL A 174 -7.41 -18.28 -21.25
N PRO A 175 -6.53 -17.39 -21.74
CA PRO A 175 -5.13 -17.72 -21.93
C PRO A 175 -4.46 -18.10 -20.60
N PRO A 176 -3.55 -19.09 -20.58
CA PRO A 176 -2.81 -19.44 -19.36
C PRO A 176 -1.79 -18.37 -18.94
N SER A 177 -1.44 -17.45 -19.85
CA SER A 177 -0.66 -16.24 -19.57
C SER A 177 -0.83 -15.22 -20.72
N ILE A 178 -0.59 -13.94 -20.43
CA ILE A 178 -0.60 -12.87 -21.43
C ILE A 178 0.72 -12.90 -22.22
N PRO A 179 0.72 -13.16 -23.54
CA PRO A 179 1.96 -13.44 -24.28
C PRO A 179 2.97 -12.30 -24.28
N TRP A 180 2.51 -11.05 -24.45
CA TRP A 180 3.39 -9.89 -24.47
C TRP A 180 3.99 -9.59 -23.10
N ALA A 181 3.25 -9.80 -22.01
CA ALA A 181 3.74 -9.62 -20.64
C ALA A 181 4.75 -10.70 -20.26
N ARG A 182 4.42 -11.98 -20.51
CA ARG A 182 5.29 -13.13 -20.18
C ARG A 182 6.65 -13.05 -20.90
N ILE A 183 6.65 -12.62 -22.17
CA ILE A 183 7.89 -12.49 -22.96
C ILE A 183 8.72 -11.27 -22.50
N ALA A 184 8.06 -10.20 -22.08
CA ALA A 184 8.71 -8.96 -21.62
C ALA A 184 9.35 -9.08 -20.23
N LEU A 185 8.63 -9.68 -19.29
CA LEU A 185 9.03 -9.84 -17.89
C LEU A 185 9.85 -11.13 -17.64
N GLU A 186 10.04 -11.93 -18.69
CA GLU A 186 10.69 -13.26 -18.69
C GLU A 186 10.13 -14.26 -17.66
N LYS A 187 8.91 -14.05 -17.16
CA LYS A 187 8.21 -14.88 -16.17
C LYS A 187 6.74 -15.16 -16.54
N ASP A 188 6.23 -16.31 -16.16
CA ASP A 188 4.80 -16.64 -16.17
C ASP A 188 4.07 -15.98 -14.97
N PRO A 189 2.73 -15.86 -14.99
CA PRO A 189 1.98 -15.21 -13.93
C PRO A 189 1.96 -16.05 -12.64
N ASP A 190 2.40 -15.44 -11.55
CA ASP A 190 2.41 -15.98 -10.19
C ASP A 190 0.99 -16.34 -9.71
N ALA A 191 0.01 -15.49 -10.05
CA ALA A 191 -1.41 -15.74 -9.80
C ALA A 191 -2.29 -15.30 -10.97
N ILE A 192 -3.37 -16.04 -11.20
CA ILE A 192 -4.46 -15.69 -12.11
C ILE A 192 -5.76 -15.74 -11.30
N ASN A 193 -6.41 -14.58 -11.16
CA ASN A 193 -7.58 -14.43 -10.29
C ASN A 193 -8.84 -14.09 -11.10
N PHE A 194 -9.92 -14.80 -10.82
CA PHE A 194 -11.29 -14.58 -11.24
C PHE A 194 -12.04 -13.75 -10.19
N TRP A 195 -12.84 -12.81 -10.68
CA TRP A 195 -13.66 -11.91 -9.86
C TRP A 195 -15.11 -11.95 -10.33
N LEU A 196 -16.06 -12.03 -9.40
CA LEU A 196 -17.50 -11.92 -9.70
C LEU A 196 -18.25 -11.20 -8.57
N GLY A 197 -18.87 -10.07 -8.90
CA GLY A 197 -19.64 -9.26 -7.96
C GLY A 197 -20.68 -8.38 -8.65
N ASN A 198 -21.08 -7.31 -7.98
CA ASN A 198 -22.02 -6.33 -8.52
C ASN A 198 -21.61 -4.88 -8.15
N ALA A 199 -22.39 -3.90 -8.60
CA ALA A 199 -22.10 -2.47 -8.38
C ALA A 199 -22.02 -2.01 -6.90
N ALA A 200 -22.40 -2.83 -5.93
CA ALA A 200 -22.19 -2.54 -4.51
C ALA A 200 -20.78 -2.91 -4.01
N SER A 201 -20.09 -3.88 -4.64
CA SER A 201 -18.74 -4.29 -4.21
C SER A 201 -17.69 -3.26 -4.65
N THR A 202 -16.90 -2.77 -3.69
CA THR A 202 -15.85 -1.76 -3.92
C THR A 202 -14.57 -2.12 -3.17
N THR A 203 -13.43 -2.00 -3.83
CA THR A 203 -12.10 -2.16 -3.22
C THR A 203 -11.53 -0.79 -2.87
N ALA A 204 -11.07 -0.61 -1.64
CA ALA A 204 -10.48 0.63 -1.14
C ALA A 204 -9.16 1.00 -1.85
N LEU A 205 -8.65 2.21 -1.61
CA LEU A 205 -7.38 2.66 -2.16
C LEU A 205 -6.21 1.85 -1.55
N HIS A 206 -5.52 1.05 -2.35
CA HIS A 206 -4.42 0.19 -1.92
C HIS A 206 -3.39 0.03 -3.06
N LYS A 207 -2.23 -0.60 -2.82
CA LYS A 207 -1.23 -0.86 -3.87
C LYS A 207 -0.60 -2.24 -3.78
N ASP A 208 -0.50 -2.91 -4.92
CA ASP A 208 0.17 -4.21 -5.03
C ASP A 208 1.67 -4.08 -5.27
N ASN A 209 2.38 -5.20 -5.13
CA ASN A 209 3.77 -5.36 -5.58
C ASN A 209 3.81 -6.19 -6.88
N TYR A 210 2.73 -6.19 -7.66
CA TYR A 210 2.57 -6.98 -8.88
C TYR A 210 2.40 -6.07 -10.10
N GLU A 211 3.07 -6.43 -11.21
CA GLU A 211 2.68 -5.96 -12.53
C GLU A 211 1.37 -6.67 -12.91
N ASN A 212 0.27 -5.92 -13.01
CA ASN A 212 -1.07 -6.46 -13.06
C ASN A 212 -1.71 -6.23 -14.43
N VAL A 213 -2.12 -7.31 -15.11
CA VAL A 213 -2.90 -7.22 -16.36
C VAL A 213 -4.34 -7.62 -16.06
N TYR A 214 -5.23 -6.63 -15.99
CA TYR A 214 -6.62 -6.76 -15.56
C TYR A 214 -7.57 -6.76 -16.76
N VAL A 215 -8.37 -7.80 -16.93
CA VAL A 215 -9.22 -8.05 -18.11
C VAL A 215 -10.69 -8.04 -17.73
N GLN A 216 -11.45 -7.17 -18.37
CA GLN A 216 -12.87 -6.98 -18.13
C GLN A 216 -13.70 -7.92 -19.01
N VAL A 217 -14.55 -8.77 -18.41
CA VAL A 217 -15.28 -9.82 -19.16
C VAL A 217 -16.78 -9.54 -19.26
N LEU A 218 -17.44 -9.22 -18.14
CA LEU A 218 -18.89 -8.90 -18.08
C LEU A 218 -19.13 -7.66 -17.22
N GLY A 219 -20.00 -6.75 -17.64
CA GLY A 219 -20.22 -5.46 -16.98
C GLY A 219 -19.04 -4.50 -17.20
N ARG A 220 -18.77 -3.60 -16.25
CA ARG A 220 -17.69 -2.59 -16.34
C ARG A 220 -16.92 -2.48 -15.04
N LYS A 221 -15.61 -2.22 -15.12
CA LYS A 221 -14.77 -1.83 -13.97
C LYS A 221 -14.36 -0.36 -14.07
N HIS A 222 -14.32 0.33 -12.93
CA HIS A 222 -13.96 1.74 -12.82
C HIS A 222 -12.84 1.90 -11.79
N PHE A 223 -11.67 2.31 -12.27
CA PHE A 223 -10.46 2.49 -11.46
C PHE A 223 -10.20 3.98 -11.23
N VAL A 224 -9.78 4.32 -10.01
CA VAL A 224 -9.10 5.58 -9.69
C VAL A 224 -7.65 5.22 -9.36
N LEU A 225 -6.70 5.76 -10.13
CA LEU A 225 -5.29 5.37 -10.16
C LEU A 225 -4.39 6.54 -9.79
N LEU A 226 -3.52 6.35 -8.78
CA LEU A 226 -2.54 7.31 -8.29
C LEU A 226 -1.12 6.68 -8.42
N PRO A 227 -0.14 7.38 -9.01
CA PRO A 227 1.21 6.88 -9.20
C PRO A 227 1.94 6.68 -7.85
N PRO A 228 2.98 5.82 -7.76
CA PRO A 228 3.69 5.55 -6.51
C PRO A 228 4.30 6.80 -5.84
N VAL A 229 4.63 7.82 -6.63
CA VAL A 229 5.13 9.12 -6.16
C VAL A 229 4.12 9.87 -5.26
N GLU A 230 2.83 9.57 -5.38
CA GLU A 230 1.76 10.11 -4.53
C GLU A 230 1.62 9.39 -3.17
N ALA A 231 2.53 8.48 -2.77
CA ALA A 231 2.50 7.89 -1.42
C ALA A 231 2.35 8.92 -0.25
N PRO A 232 2.91 10.15 -0.31
CA PRO A 232 2.64 11.18 0.71
C PRO A 232 1.19 11.72 0.73
N CYS A 233 0.40 11.52 -0.33
CA CYS A 233 -0.99 11.97 -0.46
C CYS A 233 -2.01 11.04 0.22
N VAL A 234 -1.73 9.73 0.32
CA VAL A 234 -2.75 8.71 0.65
C VAL A 234 -3.03 8.54 2.16
N ASN A 235 -2.39 9.35 3.00
CA ASN A 235 -2.49 9.31 4.48
C ASN A 235 -2.35 7.87 5.03
N GLU A 236 -1.32 7.16 4.60
CA GLU A 236 -1.09 5.77 5.01
C GLU A 236 -0.74 5.69 6.51
N LYS A 237 -1.37 4.77 7.23
CA LYS A 237 -1.22 4.60 8.68
C LYS A 237 -1.17 3.13 9.04
N ALA A 238 -0.51 2.80 10.16
CA ALA A 238 -0.79 1.55 10.86
C ALA A 238 -2.20 1.63 11.46
N VAL A 239 -3.09 0.72 11.06
CA VAL A 239 -4.49 0.67 11.50
C VAL A 239 -4.76 -0.71 12.12
N LEU A 240 -5.45 -0.74 13.27
CA LEU A 240 -5.82 -1.98 13.95
C LEU A 240 -6.68 -2.85 13.03
N ALA A 241 -6.34 -4.13 12.91
CA ALA A 241 -7.01 -5.10 12.06
C ALA A 241 -8.23 -5.74 12.72
N ALA A 242 -9.22 -6.05 11.90
CA ALA A 242 -10.46 -6.69 12.30
C ALA A 242 -11.05 -7.50 11.14
N THR A 243 -11.97 -8.40 11.47
CA THR A 243 -12.75 -9.21 10.52
C THR A 243 -14.23 -9.04 10.81
N TYR A 244 -15.09 -9.00 9.78
CA TYR A 244 -16.54 -9.11 10.02
C TYR A 244 -16.90 -10.51 10.56
N ALA A 245 -17.61 -10.54 11.68
CA ALA A 245 -18.08 -11.75 12.37
C ALA A 245 -19.61 -11.69 12.59
N TYR A 246 -20.21 -12.79 13.02
CA TYR A 246 -21.67 -12.91 13.16
C TYR A 246 -22.13 -12.91 14.62
N THR A 247 -23.13 -12.09 14.98
CA THR A 247 -23.73 -12.13 16.33
C THR A 247 -24.81 -13.20 16.49
N GLY A 248 -24.40 -14.42 16.82
CA GLY A 248 -25.29 -15.42 17.42
C GLY A 248 -25.21 -16.83 16.82
N ALA A 249 -25.95 -17.75 17.43
CA ALA A 249 -25.99 -19.17 17.03
C ALA A 249 -26.99 -19.39 15.87
N HIS A 250 -26.66 -18.91 14.68
CA HIS A 250 -27.37 -19.28 13.45
C HIS A 250 -26.86 -20.59 12.87
N THR A 251 -27.78 -21.40 12.35
CA THR A 251 -27.47 -22.55 11.50
C THR A 251 -27.24 -22.09 10.05
N ASP A 252 -26.56 -22.90 9.25
CA ASP A 252 -26.06 -22.56 7.90
C ASP A 252 -27.15 -22.28 6.83
N ALA A 253 -28.42 -22.21 7.22
CA ALA A 253 -29.59 -22.03 6.34
C ALA A 253 -30.35 -20.71 6.58
N GLY A 254 -29.86 -19.82 7.46
CA GLY A 254 -30.49 -18.53 7.75
C GLY A 254 -30.24 -17.46 6.67
N VAL A 255 -31.24 -16.60 6.43
CA VAL A 255 -31.04 -15.35 5.68
C VAL A 255 -30.25 -14.38 6.56
N LEU A 256 -29.08 -13.94 6.07
CA LEU A 256 -28.24 -12.94 6.75
C LEU A 256 -28.78 -11.53 6.52
N ASN A 257 -28.83 -10.71 7.56
CA ASN A 257 -29.08 -9.27 7.47
C ASN A 257 -27.76 -8.51 7.65
N LYS A 258 -27.74 -7.22 7.28
CA LYS A 258 -26.57 -6.36 7.50
C LYS A 258 -26.27 -6.15 8.99
N ASP A 259 -27.33 -6.04 9.79
CA ASP A 259 -27.25 -5.74 11.22
C ASP A 259 -26.77 -6.94 12.07
N ASP A 260 -26.71 -8.14 11.50
CA ASP A 260 -26.17 -9.33 12.16
C ASP A 260 -24.63 -9.43 12.07
N LEU A 261 -24.00 -8.55 11.29
CA LEU A 261 -22.55 -8.49 11.09
C LEU A 261 -21.90 -7.45 12.01
N VAL A 262 -20.96 -7.90 12.83
CA VAL A 262 -20.16 -7.05 13.73
C VAL A 262 -18.69 -7.04 13.34
N VAL A 263 -17.98 -5.98 13.70
CA VAL A 263 -16.53 -5.89 13.55
C VAL A 263 -15.88 -6.54 14.77
N GLN A 264 -15.24 -7.69 14.57
CA GLN A 264 -14.43 -8.37 15.58
C GLN A 264 -12.96 -8.03 15.36
N ILE A 265 -12.31 -7.45 16.36
CA ILE A 265 -10.86 -7.19 16.33
C ILE A 265 -10.12 -8.52 16.19
N ASP A 266 -9.09 -8.56 15.35
CA ASP A 266 -8.28 -9.76 15.16
C ASP A 266 -7.43 -10.07 16.40
N GLU A 267 -7.21 -11.36 16.67
CA GLU A 267 -6.30 -11.77 17.75
C GLU A 267 -4.83 -11.44 17.35
N PRO A 268 -4.01 -10.92 18.28
CA PRO A 268 -2.61 -10.60 18.01
C PRO A 268 -1.79 -11.84 17.62
N GLU A 269 -0.75 -11.64 16.80
CA GLU A 269 0.20 -12.71 16.48
C GLU A 269 1.03 -13.13 17.72
N GLU A 270 1.59 -14.35 17.70
CA GLU A 270 2.31 -14.92 18.85
C GLU A 270 3.51 -14.05 19.28
N GLY A 271 3.30 -13.24 20.33
CA GLY A 271 4.30 -12.33 20.90
C GLY A 271 3.84 -10.86 20.96
N GLU A 272 2.81 -10.47 20.20
CA GLU A 272 2.28 -9.11 20.21
C GLU A 272 1.30 -8.86 21.37
N GLN A 273 1.34 -7.65 21.94
CA GLN A 273 0.54 -7.29 23.14
C GLN A 273 -0.60 -6.29 22.86
N GLN A 274 -0.74 -5.79 21.62
CA GLN A 274 -1.62 -4.64 21.32
C GLN A 274 -2.60 -4.85 20.15
N GLY A 275 -2.72 -6.08 19.64
CA GLY A 275 -3.49 -6.42 18.45
C GLY A 275 -2.72 -6.16 17.15
N THR A 276 -3.09 -6.87 16.07
CA THR A 276 -2.42 -6.78 14.77
C THR A 276 -2.68 -5.44 14.09
N TYR A 277 -1.65 -4.77 13.56
CA TYR A 277 -1.77 -3.51 12.81
C TYR A 277 -1.32 -3.67 11.36
N VAL A 278 -2.15 -3.19 10.42
CA VAL A 278 -1.88 -3.22 8.98
C VAL A 278 -1.56 -1.79 8.47
N PRO A 279 -0.48 -1.58 7.69
CA PRO A 279 -0.23 -0.30 7.03
C PRO A 279 -1.18 -0.11 5.84
N PHE A 280 -2.12 0.83 5.94
CA PHE A 280 -3.18 1.02 4.95
C PHE A 280 -3.48 2.51 4.68
N ALA A 281 -3.92 2.84 3.47
CA ALA A 281 -4.27 4.22 3.09
C ALA A 281 -5.56 4.68 3.79
N THR A 282 -5.55 5.87 4.39
CA THR A 282 -6.73 6.42 5.09
C THR A 282 -7.30 7.70 4.46
N TRP A 283 -6.80 8.11 3.30
CA TRP A 283 -7.37 9.15 2.45
C TRP A 283 -8.10 8.54 1.24
N ASP A 284 -9.22 9.14 0.85
CA ASP A 284 -10.00 8.77 -0.33
C ASP A 284 -9.99 9.93 -1.36
N PRO A 285 -9.46 9.74 -2.58
CA PRO A 285 -9.46 10.79 -3.61
C PRO A 285 -10.85 11.19 -4.12
N ASP A 286 -11.91 10.43 -3.79
CA ASP A 286 -13.31 10.85 -4.02
C ASP A 286 -13.88 11.73 -2.89
N GLN A 287 -13.18 11.84 -1.76
CA GLN A 287 -13.54 12.67 -0.60
C GLN A 287 -12.33 13.56 -0.20
N PRO A 288 -11.88 14.47 -1.09
CA PRO A 288 -10.53 15.05 -1.04
C PRO A 288 -10.18 15.77 0.26
N ASP A 289 -11.14 16.37 0.96
CA ASP A 289 -10.93 17.04 2.26
C ASP A 289 -10.88 16.07 3.46
N ALA A 290 -11.50 14.89 3.34
CA ALA A 290 -11.66 13.94 4.44
C ALA A 290 -10.38 13.14 4.64
N HIS A 291 -9.78 13.25 5.84
CA HIS A 291 -8.50 12.59 6.17
C HIS A 291 -7.36 12.95 5.18
N ALA A 292 -7.34 14.17 4.64
CA ALA A 292 -6.28 14.67 3.77
C ALA A 292 -4.91 14.78 4.48
N THR A 293 -3.84 14.76 3.69
CA THR A 293 -2.48 15.18 4.06
C THR A 293 -2.18 16.57 3.48
N PRO A 294 -1.06 17.23 3.85
CA PRO A 294 -0.64 18.48 3.21
C PRO A 294 -0.40 18.37 1.70
N TYR A 295 -0.22 17.13 1.20
CA TYR A 295 0.12 16.82 -0.19
C TYR A 295 -1.09 16.38 -1.02
N SER A 296 -2.18 15.91 -0.40
CA SER A 296 -3.37 15.40 -1.10
C SER A 296 -3.98 16.40 -2.10
N GLN A 297 -3.89 17.70 -1.80
CA GLN A 297 -4.30 18.79 -2.71
C GLN A 297 -3.47 18.91 -4.01
N HIS A 298 -2.34 18.21 -4.11
CA HIS A 298 -1.46 18.17 -5.28
C HIS A 298 -1.59 16.88 -6.09
N SER A 299 -2.33 15.89 -5.56
CA SER A 299 -2.75 14.67 -6.26
C SER A 299 -3.45 15.01 -7.57
N ARG A 300 -3.20 14.22 -8.63
CA ARG A 300 -4.00 14.30 -9.86
C ARG A 300 -4.44 12.90 -10.32
N PRO A 301 -5.46 12.29 -9.69
CA PRO A 301 -5.88 10.92 -9.96
C PRO A 301 -6.27 10.67 -11.41
N LEU A 302 -5.69 9.64 -12.03
CA LEU A 302 -6.15 9.10 -13.30
C LEU A 302 -7.45 8.33 -13.06
N ARG A 303 -8.44 8.47 -13.95
CA ARG A 303 -9.72 7.74 -13.86
C ARG A 303 -9.95 6.94 -15.13
N VAL A 304 -10.14 5.63 -14.97
CA VAL A 304 -10.19 4.66 -16.08
C VAL A 304 -11.47 3.85 -15.98
N SER A 305 -12.16 3.64 -17.10
CA SER A 305 -13.25 2.66 -17.20
C SER A 305 -12.90 1.60 -18.23
N LEU A 306 -13.13 0.35 -17.88
CA LEU A 306 -12.99 -0.81 -18.76
C LEU A 306 -14.38 -1.31 -19.13
N ASP A 307 -14.61 -1.51 -20.42
CA ASP A 307 -15.81 -2.14 -20.97
C ASP A 307 -15.55 -3.63 -21.26
N GLU A 308 -16.59 -4.40 -21.57
CA GLU A 308 -16.46 -5.84 -21.87
C GLU A 308 -15.49 -6.07 -23.03
N GLY A 309 -14.40 -6.80 -22.76
CA GLY A 309 -13.31 -7.07 -23.70
C GLY A 309 -12.03 -6.24 -23.50
N ASP A 310 -12.07 -5.18 -22.68
CA ASP A 310 -10.92 -4.31 -22.44
C ASP A 310 -9.89 -4.91 -21.46
N MET A 311 -8.63 -4.51 -21.63
CA MET A 311 -7.49 -4.98 -20.84
C MET A 311 -6.66 -3.79 -20.33
N LEU A 312 -6.55 -3.63 -19.01
CA LEU A 312 -5.73 -2.63 -18.34
C LEU A 312 -4.38 -3.24 -17.95
N TYR A 313 -3.28 -2.61 -18.34
CA TYR A 313 -2.03 -2.73 -17.60
C TYR A 313 -2.03 -1.74 -16.43
N LEU A 314 -2.01 -2.28 -15.22
CA LEU A 314 -1.84 -1.57 -13.96
C LEU A 314 -0.42 -1.86 -13.43
N PRO A 315 0.51 -0.90 -13.48
CA PRO A 315 1.88 -1.11 -13.07
C PRO A 315 2.02 -1.39 -11.58
N ALA A 316 3.08 -2.11 -11.22
CA ALA A 316 3.43 -2.35 -9.82
C ALA A 316 3.54 -1.04 -9.00
N LEU A 317 3.17 -1.14 -7.73
CA LEU A 317 3.14 -0.06 -6.73
C LEU A 317 2.11 1.07 -6.96
N TRP A 318 1.32 1.06 -8.05
CA TRP A 318 0.27 2.07 -8.23
C TRP A 318 -0.84 1.92 -7.18
N TYR A 319 -1.17 3.04 -6.52
CA TYR A 319 -2.31 3.11 -5.61
C TYR A 319 -3.58 3.13 -6.44
N HIS A 320 -4.49 2.20 -6.19
CA HIS A 320 -5.71 2.04 -6.96
C HIS A 320 -6.93 1.74 -6.07
N LYS A 321 -8.05 2.37 -6.42
CA LYS A 321 -9.39 2.17 -5.84
C LYS A 321 -10.30 1.65 -6.94
N VAL A 322 -11.14 0.65 -6.65
CA VAL A 322 -11.92 -0.06 -7.66
C VAL A 322 -13.41 -0.06 -7.32
N SER A 323 -14.23 0.32 -8.29
CA SER A 323 -15.69 0.14 -8.27
C SER A 323 -16.12 -0.50 -9.60
N GLN A 324 -17.40 -0.86 -9.74
CA GLN A 324 -17.89 -1.59 -10.91
C GLN A 324 -19.35 -1.29 -11.24
N SER A 325 -19.74 -1.58 -12.48
CA SER A 325 -21.13 -1.55 -12.95
C SER A 325 -21.51 -2.92 -13.50
N CYS A 326 -22.74 -3.36 -13.27
CA CYS A 326 -23.22 -4.63 -13.80
C CYS A 326 -23.57 -4.56 -15.30
N ASN A 327 -23.61 -5.73 -15.94
CA ASN A 327 -24.39 -5.93 -17.17
C ASN A 327 -25.89 -6.12 -16.84
N ASP A 328 -26.72 -6.32 -17.88
CA ASP A 328 -28.18 -6.53 -17.75
C ASP A 328 -28.57 -7.79 -16.95
N GLU A 329 -27.64 -8.75 -16.75
CA GLU A 329 -27.85 -9.91 -15.88
C GLU A 329 -27.58 -9.61 -14.40
N GLY A 330 -27.17 -8.39 -14.05
CA GLY A 330 -26.84 -7.99 -12.68
C GLY A 330 -25.42 -8.39 -12.24
N LEU A 331 -24.56 -8.83 -13.17
CA LEU A 331 -23.21 -9.31 -12.88
C LEU A 331 -22.13 -8.33 -13.34
N CYS A 332 -21.03 -8.23 -12.59
CA CYS A 332 -19.74 -7.77 -13.09
C CYS A 332 -18.70 -8.87 -12.88
N CYS A 333 -17.98 -9.23 -13.95
CA CYS A 333 -16.98 -10.30 -13.97
C CYS A 333 -15.68 -9.86 -14.65
N ALA A 334 -14.55 -10.23 -14.06
CA ALA A 334 -13.21 -9.92 -14.57
C ALA A 334 -12.22 -11.05 -14.27
N VAL A 335 -11.09 -11.06 -14.99
CA VAL A 335 -9.94 -11.93 -14.72
C VAL A 335 -8.69 -11.08 -14.72
N ASN A 336 -7.75 -11.28 -13.78
CA ASN A 336 -6.47 -10.59 -13.80
C ASN A 336 -5.28 -11.53 -13.65
N TYR A 337 -4.14 -11.10 -14.18
CA TYR A 337 -2.87 -11.82 -14.17
C TYR A 337 -1.87 -10.99 -13.37
N TRP A 338 -1.31 -11.56 -12.32
CA TRP A 338 -0.26 -10.96 -11.51
C TRP A 338 1.09 -11.56 -11.87
N TYR A 339 2.07 -10.68 -12.13
CA TYR A 339 3.47 -11.01 -12.33
C TYR A 339 4.27 -10.25 -11.28
N ASP A 340 5.07 -10.94 -10.45
CA ASP A 340 5.78 -10.33 -9.33
C ASP A 340 6.73 -9.20 -9.78
N LEU A 341 6.85 -8.13 -9.00
CA LEU A 341 7.76 -7.02 -9.29
C LEU A 341 9.22 -7.50 -9.32
N ASP A 342 10.02 -6.99 -10.26
CA ASP A 342 11.48 -7.06 -10.07
C ASP A 342 11.91 -6.04 -9.01
N PHE A 343 12.25 -6.54 -7.82
CA PHE A 343 12.79 -5.75 -6.71
C PHE A 343 14.23 -5.27 -6.94
N SER A 344 14.87 -5.66 -8.05
CA SER A 344 16.25 -5.26 -8.38
C SER A 344 16.39 -3.77 -8.75
N GLY A 345 17.64 -3.32 -8.86
CA GLY A 345 17.97 -1.96 -9.27
C GLY A 345 17.51 -0.90 -8.28
N GLY A 346 16.99 0.22 -8.80
CA GLY A 346 16.63 1.39 -7.99
C GLY A 346 15.13 1.59 -7.74
N PHE A 347 14.25 0.85 -8.41
CA PHE A 347 12.82 1.19 -8.47
C PHE A 347 12.10 0.98 -7.12
N TRP A 348 12.21 -0.21 -6.52
CA TRP A 348 11.65 -0.48 -5.19
C TRP A 348 12.23 0.46 -4.12
N ALA A 349 13.55 0.67 -4.13
CA ALA A 349 14.25 1.52 -3.19
C ALA A 349 13.81 3.00 -3.26
N ALA A 350 13.65 3.54 -4.48
CA ALA A 350 13.21 4.92 -4.68
C ALA A 350 11.77 5.15 -4.19
N ASN A 351 10.84 4.26 -4.54
CA ASN A 351 9.45 4.37 -4.09
C ASN A 351 9.32 4.16 -2.56
N SER A 352 10.09 3.23 -1.99
CA SER A 352 10.17 3.02 -0.54
C SER A 352 10.70 4.27 0.18
N PHE A 353 11.69 4.96 -0.39
CA PHE A 353 12.20 6.23 0.13
C PHE A 353 11.13 7.34 0.09
N VAL A 354 10.41 7.51 -1.02
CA VAL A 354 9.34 8.51 -1.15
C VAL A 354 8.22 8.27 -0.13
N ARG A 355 7.75 7.02 0.01
CA ARG A 355 6.78 6.62 1.05
C ARG A 355 7.32 6.90 2.46
N GLY A 356 8.56 6.51 2.75
CA GLY A 356 9.21 6.74 4.05
C GLY A 356 9.31 8.21 4.42
N VAL A 357 9.70 9.07 3.48
CA VAL A 357 9.74 10.54 3.65
C VAL A 357 8.35 11.10 3.96
N GLY A 358 7.31 10.67 3.22
CA GLY A 358 5.93 11.10 3.47
C GLY A 358 5.43 10.73 4.86
N LEU A 359 5.70 9.49 5.31
CA LEU A 359 5.33 9.02 6.65
C LEU A 359 6.08 9.77 7.77
N LEU A 360 7.38 10.04 7.60
CA LEU A 360 8.18 10.76 8.59
C LEU A 360 7.69 12.20 8.80
N GLU A 361 7.30 12.92 7.73
CA GLU A 361 6.78 14.28 7.87
C GLU A 361 5.41 14.31 8.57
N GLN A 362 4.54 13.33 8.29
CA GLN A 362 3.26 13.18 8.99
C GLN A 362 3.46 12.90 10.50
N GLN A 363 4.41 12.03 10.87
CA GLN A 363 4.75 11.76 12.27
C GLN A 363 5.31 13.00 12.97
N GLN A 364 6.23 13.73 12.33
CA GLN A 364 6.77 14.99 12.86
C GLN A 364 5.69 16.06 13.05
N ARG A 365 4.74 16.18 12.11
CA ARG A 365 3.56 17.04 12.27
C ARG A 365 2.74 16.67 13.49
N GLN A 366 2.36 15.39 13.64
CA GLN A 366 1.55 14.93 14.78
C GLN A 366 2.24 15.23 16.11
N ALA A 367 3.54 14.94 16.23
CA ALA A 367 4.34 15.30 17.41
C ALA A 367 4.36 16.82 17.66
N SER A 368 4.54 17.65 16.62
CA SER A 368 4.56 19.12 16.75
C SER A 368 3.21 19.73 17.14
N VAL A 369 2.10 19.07 16.82
CA VAL A 369 0.74 19.46 17.23
C VAL A 369 0.50 19.04 18.69
N ALA A 370 0.86 17.81 19.06
CA ALA A 370 0.74 17.32 20.44
C ALA A 370 1.63 18.09 21.44
N ALA A 371 2.78 18.60 20.98
CA ALA A 371 3.70 19.40 21.79
C ALA A 371 3.23 20.84 22.06
N LYS A 372 2.16 21.32 21.40
CA LYS A 372 1.60 22.65 21.69
C LYS A 372 0.71 22.55 22.94
N PRO A 373 0.97 23.32 24.02
CA PRO A 373 0.24 23.18 25.27
C PRO A 373 -1.24 23.54 25.08
N HIS A 374 -2.12 22.58 25.32
CA HIS A 374 -3.57 22.76 25.27
C HIS A 374 -3.98 23.82 26.33
N PRO A 375 -4.74 24.87 25.99
CA PRO A 375 -5.02 25.99 26.91
C PRO A 375 -5.80 25.62 28.19
N ALA A 376 -6.28 24.38 28.28
CA ALA A 376 -6.93 23.81 29.46
C ALA A 376 -5.94 23.44 30.60
N SER A 377 -4.63 23.35 30.34
CA SER A 377 -3.65 23.00 31.38
C SER A 377 -3.30 24.15 32.33
N LEU A 378 -3.70 25.39 32.00
CA LEU A 378 -3.51 26.58 32.85
C LEU A 378 -4.58 26.71 33.95
N ALA A 379 -4.99 25.59 34.55
CA ALA A 379 -5.87 25.53 35.72
C ALA A 379 -5.12 25.88 37.03
N GLY A 380 -4.40 27.01 37.02
CA GLY A 380 -3.58 27.54 38.11
C GLY A 380 -3.82 29.03 38.33
N LYS A 381 -3.44 29.55 39.51
CA LYS A 381 -3.84 30.89 39.97
C LYS A 381 -3.31 32.07 39.15
N ASP A 382 -2.34 31.85 38.26
CA ASP A 382 -1.73 32.88 37.42
C ASP A 382 -2.43 33.07 36.05
N ALA A 383 -3.51 32.34 35.77
CA ALA A 383 -4.22 32.37 34.48
C ALA A 383 -4.59 33.80 34.01
N ASN A 384 -5.08 34.65 34.91
CA ASN A 384 -5.43 36.05 34.58
C ASN A 384 -4.19 36.89 34.21
N ALA A 385 -3.06 36.71 34.89
CA ALA A 385 -1.83 37.46 34.63
C ALA A 385 -1.15 37.04 33.30
N SER A 386 -1.40 35.80 32.86
CA SER A 386 -1.01 35.32 31.52
C SER A 386 -1.96 35.87 30.44
N MET A 387 -3.28 35.80 30.67
CA MET A 387 -4.30 36.29 29.73
C MET A 387 -4.17 37.81 29.50
N ASP A 388 -4.03 38.62 30.55
CA ASP A 388 -3.84 40.08 30.44
C ASP A 388 -2.55 40.44 29.69
N ARG A 389 -1.52 39.59 29.72
CA ARG A 389 -0.29 39.77 28.95
C ARG A 389 -0.52 39.45 27.47
N TRP A 390 -1.10 38.29 27.19
CA TRP A 390 -1.41 37.86 25.83
C TRP A 390 -2.34 38.83 25.10
N VAL A 391 -3.39 39.32 25.78
CA VAL A 391 -4.31 40.33 25.23
C VAL A 391 -3.58 41.65 24.93
N ARG A 392 -2.62 42.09 25.77
CA ARG A 392 -1.81 43.29 25.49
C ARG A 392 -0.88 43.11 24.31
N GLU A 393 -0.17 41.98 24.24
CA GLU A 393 0.76 41.67 23.15
C GLU A 393 0.03 41.55 21.80
N PHE A 394 -1.18 40.96 21.80
CA PHE A 394 -2.07 40.90 20.65
C PHE A 394 -2.60 42.30 20.24
N GLN A 395 -3.08 43.10 21.20
CA GLN A 395 -3.56 44.47 20.94
C GLN A 395 -2.46 45.45 20.52
N GLN A 396 -1.19 45.17 20.84
CA GLN A 396 -0.04 45.98 20.40
C GLN A 396 0.49 45.61 19.00
N GLY A 397 -0.09 44.59 18.34
CA GLY A 397 0.16 44.30 16.93
C GLY A 397 1.57 43.79 16.59
N VAL A 398 2.29 43.26 17.59
CA VAL A 398 3.72 42.90 17.47
C VAL A 398 3.97 41.71 16.52
N GLY A 399 2.92 40.95 16.17
CA GLY A 399 3.02 39.76 15.32
C GLY A 399 3.19 40.00 13.81
N LEU A 400 3.18 41.25 13.32
CA LEU A 400 3.26 41.56 11.88
C LEU A 400 4.10 42.81 11.58
N ARG A 401 5.42 42.64 11.35
CA ARG A 401 6.25 43.58 10.57
C ARG A 401 7.34 42.87 9.77
N GLU A 402 7.70 43.49 8.66
CA GLU A 402 8.63 42.98 7.65
C GLU A 402 10.10 43.37 7.93
N ARG A 403 11.00 42.97 7.02
CA ARG A 403 12.46 43.14 7.08
C ARG A 403 12.89 44.61 7.18
N GLU A 404 14.02 44.88 7.84
CA GLU A 404 15.12 45.64 7.20
C GLU A 404 16.49 45.43 7.88
N GLY A 405 17.52 46.14 7.41
CA GLY A 405 18.94 45.79 7.55
C GLY A 405 19.68 46.22 8.84
N PRO A 406 21.01 46.02 8.89
CA PRO A 406 21.78 46.01 10.14
C PRO A 406 22.23 47.39 10.62
N GLN A 407 22.35 47.54 11.95
CA GLN A 407 23.18 48.57 12.57
C GLN A 407 24.11 47.98 13.63
N THR A 408 25.36 48.40 13.58
CA THR A 408 26.39 48.08 14.58
C THR A 408 26.27 48.99 15.79
N GLN A 409 26.36 48.43 16.99
CA GLN A 409 26.90 49.18 18.14
C GLN A 409 27.58 48.26 19.15
N THR A 410 28.85 48.56 19.40
CA THR A 410 29.68 47.91 20.42
C THR A 410 29.39 48.49 21.80
N GLN A 411 29.27 47.63 22.82
CA GLN A 411 29.66 48.03 24.17
C GLN A 411 30.25 46.84 24.95
N THR A 412 31.26 47.15 25.76
CA THR A 412 32.15 46.19 26.40
C THR A 412 31.98 46.16 27.91
N THR A 413 31.88 44.98 28.50
CA THR A 413 32.14 44.76 29.93
C THR A 413 32.81 43.41 30.14
N GLU A 414 34.09 43.43 30.52
CA GLU A 414 34.79 42.24 31.01
C GLU A 414 34.42 41.98 32.49
N LYS A 415 34.20 40.71 32.86
CA LYS A 415 35.02 39.93 33.83
C LYS A 415 34.20 38.83 34.53
N ALA A 416 34.53 37.57 34.23
CA ALA A 416 35.09 36.61 35.19
C ALA A 416 35.12 35.20 34.55
N GLN A 417 36.30 34.58 34.48
CA GLN A 417 36.41 33.13 34.27
C GLN A 417 36.29 32.40 35.62
N PRO A 418 35.73 31.19 35.61
CA PRO A 418 36.39 30.05 36.25
C PRO A 418 37.04 29.10 35.24
N SER A 419 37.83 28.16 35.74
CA SER A 419 38.65 27.22 34.95
C SER A 419 37.88 26.02 34.41
N PHE A 420 38.47 25.38 33.40
CA PHE A 420 38.08 24.08 32.84
C PHE A 420 37.79 23.02 33.91
N GLY A 421 36.67 22.30 33.72
CA GLY A 421 36.47 20.92 34.16
C GLY A 421 36.02 20.11 32.94
N THR A 422 36.57 18.91 32.75
CA THR A 422 36.29 18.06 31.58
C THR A 422 35.38 16.90 31.98
N ASP A 423 34.09 17.02 31.69
CA ASP A 423 33.11 15.94 31.81
C ASP A 423 32.25 15.92 30.53
N GLU A 424 32.73 15.25 29.48
CA GLU A 424 31.91 14.82 28.35
C GLU A 424 31.40 13.41 28.63
N ASP A 425 30.13 13.26 29.00
CA ASP A 425 29.48 11.94 29.11
C ASP A 425 28.01 12.03 28.63
N GLY A 426 27.86 12.20 27.31
CA GLY A 426 26.61 11.94 26.59
C GLY A 426 26.71 10.59 25.86
N PRO A 427 25.62 9.81 25.74
CA PRO A 427 25.67 8.48 25.15
C PRO A 427 26.11 8.53 23.68
N GLY A 428 27.35 8.12 23.42
CA GLY A 428 27.98 8.22 22.11
C GLY A 428 27.22 7.48 21.01
N ALA A 429 27.19 8.05 19.81
CA ALA A 429 26.57 7.42 18.66
C ALA A 429 27.34 6.15 18.26
N TRP A 430 26.70 4.99 18.42
CA TRP A 430 27.30 3.67 18.17
C TRP A 430 27.82 3.57 16.74
N SER A 431 29.07 3.12 16.58
CA SER A 431 29.63 2.83 15.26
C SER A 431 28.92 1.63 14.60
N THR A 432 29.01 1.52 13.29
CA THR A 432 28.41 0.40 12.53
C THR A 432 28.90 -0.97 13.04
N ALA A 433 30.17 -1.05 13.46
CA ALA A 433 30.76 -2.27 14.03
C ALA A 433 30.29 -2.59 15.46
N GLU A 434 29.72 -1.63 16.19
CA GLU A 434 29.09 -1.87 17.49
C GLU A 434 27.61 -2.20 17.33
N LYS A 435 26.93 -1.59 16.35
CA LYS A 435 25.56 -1.94 15.97
C LYS A 435 25.46 -3.37 15.45
N SER A 436 26.38 -3.79 14.56
CA SER A 436 26.51 -5.20 14.15
C SER A 436 26.65 -6.09 15.38
N ARG A 437 27.66 -5.84 16.23
CA ARG A 437 27.89 -6.65 17.44
C ARG A 437 26.80 -6.54 18.52
N ALA A 438 25.80 -5.67 18.40
CA ALA A 438 24.56 -5.74 19.18
C ALA A 438 23.53 -6.66 18.50
N PHE A 439 23.33 -6.50 17.19
CA PHE A 439 22.47 -7.35 16.39
C PHE A 439 22.91 -8.82 16.43
N ASP A 440 24.21 -9.10 16.25
CA ASP A 440 24.80 -10.44 16.30
C ASP A 440 24.51 -11.13 17.65
N ARG A 441 24.68 -10.41 18.77
CA ARG A 441 24.35 -10.91 20.12
C ARG A 441 22.85 -11.09 20.34
N TRP A 442 22.02 -10.20 19.82
CA TRP A 442 20.57 -10.33 19.90
C TRP A 442 20.06 -11.55 19.10
N VAL A 443 20.67 -11.84 17.95
CA VAL A 443 20.43 -13.06 17.18
C VAL A 443 20.89 -14.31 17.94
N ASP A 444 22.08 -14.30 18.56
CA ASP A 444 22.57 -15.41 19.40
C ASP A 444 21.65 -15.66 20.62
N GLU A 445 21.20 -14.59 21.29
CA GLU A 445 20.27 -14.66 22.43
C GLU A 445 18.89 -15.17 22.01
N TRP A 446 18.38 -14.74 20.85
CA TRP A 446 17.12 -15.24 20.28
C TRP A 446 17.22 -16.71 19.87
N GLN A 447 18.31 -17.13 19.21
CA GLN A 447 18.53 -18.53 18.85
C GLN A 447 18.64 -19.44 20.09
N GLN A 448 19.28 -18.97 21.17
CA GLN A 448 19.34 -19.72 22.43
C GLN A 448 17.99 -19.80 23.16
N GLN A 449 17.11 -18.80 23.02
CA GLN A 449 15.74 -18.85 23.55
C GLN A 449 14.82 -19.74 22.71
N ALA A 450 15.04 -19.80 21.39
CA ALA A 450 14.30 -20.68 20.49
C ALA A 450 14.69 -22.17 20.60
N LEU A 451 15.82 -22.51 21.23
CA LEU A 451 16.39 -23.87 21.21
C LEU A 451 16.72 -24.43 22.61
N GLY A 452 15.68 -24.83 23.34
CA GLY A 452 15.78 -25.79 24.43
C GLY A 452 14.43 -26.50 24.67
N GLN A 453 14.33 -27.83 24.79
CA GLN A 453 15.32 -28.92 24.82
C GLN A 453 14.60 -30.25 24.41
N THR A 454 15.17 -31.38 23.95
CA THR A 454 16.48 -31.93 23.47
C THR A 454 16.16 -33.37 22.94
N PRO A 455 17.08 -34.24 22.44
CA PRO A 455 18.52 -34.12 22.16
C PRO A 455 18.97 -34.57 20.72
N GLU A 456 20.28 -34.44 20.49
CA GLU A 456 21.17 -35.20 19.57
C GLU A 456 20.61 -36.15 18.48
N SER A 457 21.04 -35.94 17.22
CA SER A 457 21.82 -36.97 16.49
C SER A 457 22.64 -36.43 15.30
N ALA A 458 23.87 -36.94 15.19
CA ALA A 458 24.77 -37.04 14.02
C ALA A 458 24.95 -35.86 13.02
N LEU A 459 26.17 -35.32 12.99
CA LEU A 459 26.71 -34.46 11.91
C LEU A 459 27.00 -35.24 10.61
N ALA A 460 26.89 -34.57 9.47
CA ALA A 460 27.59 -34.92 8.22
C ALA A 460 28.06 -33.64 7.49
N PRO A 461 29.31 -33.58 6.96
CA PRO A 461 29.85 -32.38 6.33
C PRO A 461 29.44 -32.24 4.84
N PRO A 462 29.46 -31.03 4.26
CA PRO A 462 29.09 -30.81 2.86
C PRO A 462 30.13 -31.40 1.89
N SER A 463 29.67 -32.18 0.90
CA SER A 463 30.49 -32.65 -0.22
C SER A 463 30.22 -31.85 -1.50
N ALA A 464 31.22 -31.84 -2.38
CA ALA A 464 31.29 -30.91 -3.52
C ALA A 464 30.27 -31.18 -4.65
N TYR A 465 29.99 -30.12 -5.42
CA TYR A 465 29.37 -30.18 -6.75
C TYR A 465 30.03 -31.22 -7.67
N PRO A 466 29.21 -31.95 -8.46
CA PRO A 466 29.55 -32.35 -9.82
C PRO A 466 28.60 -31.71 -10.85
N GLN A 467 29.03 -31.64 -12.11
CA GLN A 467 28.27 -31.06 -13.21
C GLN A 467 27.39 -32.07 -13.95
N THR A 468 26.30 -31.58 -14.57
CA THR A 468 25.67 -32.08 -15.81
C THR A 468 25.31 -33.58 -15.94
N SER A 469 24.01 -33.86 -16.04
CA SER A 469 23.42 -34.46 -17.25
C SER A 469 21.90 -34.30 -17.29
N SER A 470 21.30 -34.52 -18.46
CA SER A 470 19.85 -34.44 -18.71
C SER A 470 19.12 -35.74 -18.36
N GLU A 471 17.95 -35.64 -17.71
CA GLU A 471 16.73 -36.34 -18.12
C GLU A 471 15.50 -35.76 -17.40
N ALA A 472 14.31 -35.91 -17.99
CA ALA A 472 13.08 -35.31 -17.48
C ALA A 472 12.32 -36.30 -16.58
N GLN A 473 11.93 -35.85 -15.38
CA GLN A 473 10.93 -36.53 -14.54
C GLN A 473 9.90 -35.52 -14.05
N VAL A 474 8.62 -35.90 -14.18
CA VAL A 474 7.47 -35.07 -13.78
C VAL A 474 7.11 -35.39 -12.32
N PRO A 475 7.11 -34.41 -11.40
CA PRO A 475 6.59 -34.61 -10.05
C PRO A 475 5.07 -34.83 -10.09
N GLN A 476 4.59 -35.85 -9.38
CA GLN A 476 3.17 -35.99 -9.04
C GLN A 476 2.80 -34.96 -7.96
N PRO A 477 1.54 -34.48 -7.90
CA PRO A 477 1.16 -33.38 -7.02
C PRO A 477 1.22 -33.76 -5.54
N ILE A 478 1.84 -32.90 -4.73
CA ILE A 478 1.84 -33.03 -3.27
C ILE A 478 0.48 -32.52 -2.74
N ALA A 479 -0.37 -33.46 -2.33
CA ALA A 479 -1.65 -33.15 -1.72
C ALA A 479 -1.45 -32.69 -0.25
N ASN A 480 -1.18 -31.40 -0.07
CA ASN A 480 -1.54 -30.58 1.10
C ASN A 480 -1.07 -29.13 0.86
N ALA A 481 -1.87 -28.36 0.13
CA ALA A 481 -1.76 -26.90 0.16
C ALA A 481 -2.58 -26.40 1.36
N GLU A 482 -1.90 -25.85 2.37
CA GLU A 482 -2.57 -25.17 3.48
C GLU A 482 -3.28 -23.91 2.95
N LYS A 483 -4.48 -23.64 3.48
CA LYS A 483 -5.33 -22.53 3.00
C LYS A 483 -4.92 -21.21 3.62
N ASN A 484 -3.71 -20.75 3.30
CA ASN A 484 -3.20 -19.49 3.83
C ASN A 484 -4.01 -18.31 3.25
N SER A 485 -4.31 -17.35 4.13
CA SER A 485 -5.09 -16.16 3.81
C SER A 485 -4.28 -15.18 2.94
N THR A 486 -4.97 -14.27 2.25
CA THR A 486 -4.35 -13.13 1.55
C THR A 486 -3.41 -12.34 2.47
N MET A 487 -3.80 -12.16 3.74
CA MET A 487 -3.01 -11.45 4.75
C MET A 487 -1.68 -12.14 5.07
N GLU A 488 -1.65 -13.47 5.25
CA GLU A 488 -0.39 -14.19 5.52
C GLU A 488 0.59 -14.11 4.34
N SER A 489 0.07 -14.13 3.11
CA SER A 489 0.90 -13.90 1.91
C SER A 489 1.50 -12.49 1.95
N TRP A 490 0.68 -11.47 2.20
CA TRP A 490 1.10 -10.06 2.30
C TRP A 490 2.12 -9.82 3.43
N MET A 491 1.87 -10.39 4.61
CA MET A 491 2.75 -10.30 5.80
C MET A 491 4.08 -11.02 5.58
N ARG A 492 4.07 -12.21 4.94
CA ARG A 492 5.30 -12.90 4.55
C ARG A 492 6.09 -12.11 3.49
N GLN A 493 5.43 -11.57 2.47
CA GLN A 493 6.08 -10.73 1.45
C GLN A 493 6.67 -9.45 2.06
N TRP A 494 5.95 -8.76 2.94
CA TRP A 494 6.43 -7.60 3.68
C TRP A 494 7.64 -7.93 4.56
N THR A 495 7.58 -9.06 5.29
CA THR A 495 8.67 -9.55 6.14
C THR A 495 9.90 -9.97 5.33
N THR A 496 9.71 -10.55 4.14
CA THR A 496 10.80 -10.86 3.21
C THR A 496 11.38 -9.61 2.57
N ALA A 497 10.57 -8.57 2.30
CA ALA A 497 11.03 -7.28 1.77
C ALA A 497 11.70 -6.36 2.82
N GLN A 498 11.73 -6.77 4.10
CA GLN A 498 12.50 -6.13 5.17
C GLN A 498 13.81 -6.87 5.53
N LYS A 499 14.08 -8.04 4.94
CA LYS A 499 15.26 -8.88 5.20
C LYS A 499 16.32 -8.75 4.11
#